data_AF-A0A812ICW5-F1
#
_entry.id   AF-A0A812ICW5-F1
#
_cell.length_a   1.000
_cell.length_b   1.000
_cell.length_c   1.000
_cell.angle_alpha   90.00
_cell.angle_beta   90.00
_cell.angle_gamma   90.00
#
_symmetry.space_group_name_H-M   'P 1'
#
loop_
_entity.id
_entity.type
_entity.pdbx_description
1 polymer ?
#
loop_
_entity_poly.entity_id
_entity_poly.type
_entity_poly.pdbx_seq_one_letter_code
_entity_poly.pdbx_strand_id
1 'polypeptide(L)'
;MEHDLHLMPSQLAILALCQGVACAVSGPIWGNLVDSGASRKWLLQVGAGLWGLCTIQLALTSNFVIMIVLRALNGAALAMMVPVMQSFVADLTTSSNCGSAFGKVACAANVGQVLACLMVTPISESVVHGVRGWRLSLAFVGVLSLFCVLFVRVAVHEEPTVWKPRRFGILREIRTMVQFMKIPTFRARD
;
A
#
# COMPACT_ATOMS: atom_id res chain seq x y z
N MET A 1 11.04 -7.50 -18.44
CA MET A 1 11.51 -6.10 -18.31
C MET A 1 13.00 -5.97 -18.59
N GLU A 2 13.85 -6.80 -17.99
CA GLU A 2 15.32 -6.75 -18.14
C GLU A 2 15.80 -6.96 -19.58
N HIS A 3 15.29 -7.99 -20.24
CA HIS A 3 15.67 -8.36 -21.61
C HIS A 3 15.21 -7.34 -22.69
N ASP A 4 14.32 -6.42 -22.35
CA ASP A 4 13.53 -5.64 -23.32
C ASP A 4 13.82 -4.14 -23.35
N LEU A 5 14.34 -3.57 -22.26
CA LEU A 5 14.72 -2.15 -22.19
C LEU A 5 16.24 -1.95 -22.09
N HIS A 6 17.06 -3.01 -22.24
CA HIS A 6 18.50 -2.95 -21.95
C HIS A 6 18.78 -2.33 -20.56
N LEU A 7 17.87 -2.51 -19.60
CA LEU A 7 18.02 -1.92 -18.28
C LEU A 7 18.96 -2.78 -17.47
N MET A 8 20.02 -2.17 -16.94
CA MET A 8 20.90 -2.83 -15.99
C MET A 8 20.10 -3.21 -14.73
N PRO A 9 20.43 -4.32 -14.04
CA PRO A 9 19.79 -4.69 -12.77
C PRO A 9 19.75 -3.55 -11.74
N SER A 10 20.72 -2.64 -11.80
CA SER A 10 20.79 -1.42 -11.01
C SER A 10 19.61 -0.45 -11.23
N GLN A 11 19.08 -0.34 -12.46
CA GLN A 11 17.96 0.56 -12.77
C GLN A 11 16.63 0.04 -12.21
N LEU A 12 16.44 -1.29 -12.19
CA LEU A 12 15.30 -1.90 -11.50
C LEU A 12 15.40 -1.72 -9.98
N ALA A 13 16.61 -1.86 -9.44
CA ALA A 13 16.87 -1.57 -8.03
C ALA A 13 16.57 -0.10 -7.67
N ILE A 14 16.98 0.86 -8.51
CA ILE A 14 16.66 2.29 -8.31
C ILE A 14 15.15 2.53 -8.29
N LEU A 15 14.38 1.92 -9.20
CA LEU A 15 12.92 2.03 -9.19
C LEU A 15 12.29 1.49 -7.90
N ALA A 16 12.80 0.36 -7.39
CA ALA A 16 12.35 -0.22 -6.13
C ALA A 16 12.74 0.66 -4.92
N LEU A 17 13.95 1.23 -4.92
CA LEU A 17 14.42 2.15 -3.89
C LEU A 17 13.58 3.43 -3.86
N CYS A 18 13.31 4.04 -5.02
CA CYS A 18 12.44 5.21 -5.11
C CYS A 18 11.04 4.93 -4.54
N GLN A 19 10.48 3.76 -4.86
CA GLN A 19 9.19 3.33 -4.30
C GLN A 19 9.27 3.16 -2.78
N GLY A 20 10.33 2.51 -2.26
CA GLY A 20 10.53 2.30 -0.83
C GLY A 20 10.71 3.61 -0.06
N VAL A 21 11.51 4.54 -0.58
CA VAL A 21 11.70 5.87 0.01
C VAL A 21 10.40 6.66 -0.02
N ALA A 22 9.66 6.65 -1.13
CA ALA A 22 8.37 7.31 -1.22
C ALA A 22 7.37 6.73 -0.20
N CYS A 23 7.38 5.40 -0.02
CA CYS A 23 6.56 4.73 1.00
C CYS A 23 6.96 5.18 2.43
N ALA A 24 8.25 5.26 2.73
CA ALA A 24 8.75 5.65 4.04
C ALA A 24 8.42 7.12 4.38
N VAL A 25 8.54 8.03 3.41
CA VAL A 25 8.25 9.45 3.60
C VAL A 25 6.76 9.72 3.72
N SER A 26 5.95 9.01 2.94
CA SER A 26 4.49 9.19 2.94
C SER A 26 3.78 8.47 4.10
N GLY A 27 4.40 7.44 4.68
CA GLY A 27 3.85 6.68 5.81
C GLY A 27 3.37 7.54 6.98
N PRO A 28 4.19 8.45 7.54
CA PRO A 28 3.77 9.36 8.61
C PRO A 28 2.63 10.30 8.20
N ILE A 29 2.63 10.79 6.97
CA ILE A 29 1.60 11.72 6.46
C ILE A 29 0.24 11.01 6.44
N TRP A 30 0.20 9.79 5.90
CA TRP A 30 -1.02 9.01 5.80
C TRP A 30 -1.48 8.44 7.14
N GLY A 31 -0.56 8.01 8.01
CA GLY A 31 -0.89 7.58 9.37
C GLY A 31 -1.63 8.67 10.14
N ASN A 32 -1.11 9.90 10.12
CA ASN A 32 -1.78 11.04 10.74
C ASN A 32 -3.17 11.33 10.14
N LEU A 33 -3.34 11.13 8.83
CA LEU A 33 -4.62 11.36 8.17
C LEU A 33 -5.67 10.31 8.61
N VAL A 34 -5.27 9.06 8.78
CA VAL A 34 -6.11 7.99 9.33
C VAL A 34 -6.47 8.30 10.78
N ASP A 35 -5.50 8.70 11.60
CA ASP A 35 -5.70 9.02 13.02
C ASP A 35 -6.57 10.28 13.25
N SER A 36 -6.64 11.16 12.25
CA SER A 36 -7.54 12.33 12.24
C SER A 36 -9.01 11.97 11.99
N GLY A 37 -9.34 10.69 11.84
CA GLY A 37 -10.71 10.23 11.62
C GLY A 37 -11.22 10.52 10.20
N ALA A 38 -10.32 10.54 9.21
CA ALA A 38 -10.73 10.54 7.81
C ALA A 38 -11.47 9.23 7.48
N SER A 39 -12.49 9.30 6.61
CA SER A 39 -13.31 8.14 6.25
C SER A 39 -12.45 7.06 5.60
N ARG A 40 -12.39 5.89 6.20
CA ARG A 40 -11.49 4.80 5.81
C ARG A 40 -11.88 4.23 4.46
N LYS A 41 -13.18 4.15 4.16
CA LYS A 41 -13.69 3.83 2.83
C LYS A 41 -13.16 4.82 1.78
N TRP A 42 -13.19 6.13 2.05
CA TRP A 42 -12.70 7.14 1.12
C TRP A 42 -11.18 7.03 0.91
N LEU A 43 -10.42 6.88 2.00
CA LEU A 43 -8.98 6.67 1.92
C LEU A 43 -8.67 5.40 1.11
N LEU A 44 -9.30 4.27 1.42
CA LEU A 44 -9.08 3.02 0.70
C LEU A 44 -9.38 3.17 -0.80
N GLN A 45 -10.47 3.86 -1.15
CA GLN A 45 -10.86 4.13 -2.54
C GLN A 45 -9.83 5.01 -3.27
N VAL A 46 -9.38 6.09 -2.64
CA VAL A 46 -8.38 7.00 -3.22
C VAL A 46 -7.04 6.28 -3.40
N GLY A 47 -6.61 5.50 -2.40
CA GLY A 47 -5.34 4.78 -2.42
C GLY A 47 -5.32 3.68 -3.46
N ALA A 48 -6.32 2.79 -3.42
CA ALA A 48 -6.46 1.72 -4.40
C ALA A 48 -6.67 2.28 -5.81
N GLY A 49 -7.47 3.34 -5.97
CA GLY A 49 -7.69 4.00 -7.25
C GLY A 49 -6.40 4.61 -7.82
N LEU A 50 -5.64 5.34 -6.99
CA LEU A 50 -4.37 5.92 -7.40
C LEU A 50 -3.35 4.84 -7.76
N TRP A 51 -3.26 3.76 -6.98
CA TRP A 51 -2.39 2.62 -7.26
C TRP A 51 -2.75 1.92 -8.57
N GLY A 52 -4.05 1.64 -8.79
CA GLY A 52 -4.55 1.05 -10.02
C GLY A 52 -4.25 1.91 -11.24
N LEU A 53 -4.55 3.21 -11.17
CA LEU A 53 -4.27 4.17 -12.25
C LEU A 53 -2.77 4.29 -12.56
N CYS A 54 -1.92 4.39 -11.53
CA CYS A 54 -0.47 4.44 -11.72
C CYS A 54 0.07 3.17 -12.37
N THR A 55 -0.49 2.01 -12.02
CA THR A 55 -0.09 0.71 -12.57
C THR A 55 -0.49 0.57 -14.05
N ILE A 56 -1.69 1.02 -14.42
CA ILE A 56 -2.14 1.07 -15.82
C ILE A 56 -1.24 2.03 -16.63
N GLN A 57 -0.97 3.23 -16.09
CA GLN A 57 -0.12 4.21 -16.77
C GLN A 57 1.32 3.69 -16.95
N LEU A 58 1.81 2.90 -15.99
CA LEU A 58 3.12 2.25 -16.06
C LEU A 58 3.18 1.18 -17.16
N ALA A 59 2.07 0.48 -17.41
CA ALA A 59 1.99 -0.50 -18.50
C ALA A 59 2.07 0.15 -19.90
N LEU A 60 1.56 1.38 -20.03
CA LEU A 60 1.52 2.13 -21.29
C LEU A 60 2.82 2.91 -21.56
N THR A 61 3.57 3.25 -20.52
CA THR A 61 4.72 4.15 -20.63
C THR A 61 6.03 3.38 -20.86
N SER A 62 6.90 3.93 -21.71
CA SER A 62 8.26 3.38 -21.96
C SER A 62 9.39 4.33 -21.54
N ASN A 63 9.05 5.51 -20.98
CA ASN A 63 10.02 6.52 -20.55
C ASN A 63 10.44 6.29 -19.08
N PHE A 64 11.75 6.11 -18.86
CA PHE A 64 12.34 5.81 -17.55
C PHE A 64 12.03 6.86 -16.48
N VAL A 65 12.04 8.15 -16.82
CA VAL A 65 11.75 9.23 -15.86
C VAL A 65 10.29 9.16 -15.39
N ILE A 66 9.36 8.91 -16.31
CA ILE A 66 7.94 8.76 -15.96
C ILE A 66 7.73 7.50 -15.12
N MET A 67 8.46 6.41 -15.39
CA MET A 67 8.41 5.20 -14.55
C MET A 67 8.84 5.47 -13.10
N ILE A 68 9.86 6.29 -12.87
CA ILE A 68 10.29 6.69 -11.51
C ILE A 68 9.15 7.43 -10.79
N VAL A 69 8.53 8.42 -11.45
CA VAL A 69 7.43 9.19 -10.85
C VAL A 69 6.24 8.29 -10.52
N LEU A 70 5.85 7.42 -11.45
CA LEU A 70 4.77 6.45 -11.23
C LEU A 70 5.08 5.47 -10.10
N ARG A 71 6.35 5.07 -9.92
CA ARG A 71 6.78 4.21 -8.81
C ARG A 71 6.77 4.93 -7.47
N ALA A 72 7.15 6.20 -7.44
CA ALA A 72 7.02 7.02 -6.24
C ALA A 72 5.55 7.19 -5.83
N LEU A 73 4.65 7.47 -6.79
CA LEU A 73 3.21 7.55 -6.53
C LEU A 73 2.63 6.22 -6.05
N ASN A 74 3.04 5.10 -6.64
CA ASN A 74 2.66 3.77 -6.16
C ASN A 74 3.12 3.51 -4.73
N GLY A 75 4.35 3.91 -4.39
CA GLY A 75 4.87 3.82 -3.01
C GLY A 75 4.03 4.64 -2.03
N ALA A 76 3.62 5.86 -2.43
CA ALA A 76 2.76 6.71 -1.63
C ALA A 76 1.36 6.13 -1.42
N ALA A 77 0.76 5.52 -2.45
CA ALA A 77 -0.53 4.86 -2.33
C ALA A 77 -0.46 3.64 -1.40
N LEU A 78 0.60 2.83 -1.52
CA LEU A 78 0.81 1.64 -0.68
C LEU A 78 0.96 1.99 0.81
N ALA A 79 1.70 3.07 1.10
CA ALA A 79 1.91 3.56 2.46
C ALA A 79 0.61 3.91 3.19
N MET A 80 -0.42 4.34 2.46
CA MET A 80 -1.73 4.62 3.03
C MET A 80 -2.57 3.36 3.23
N MET A 81 -2.49 2.38 2.33
CA MET A 81 -3.36 1.20 2.37
C MET A 81 -3.13 0.33 3.62
N VAL A 82 -1.87 0.17 4.03
CA VAL A 82 -1.52 -0.65 5.20
C VAL A 82 -2.19 -0.15 6.49
N PRO A 83 -2.00 1.10 6.94
CA PRO A 83 -2.63 1.58 8.17
C PRO A 83 -4.16 1.59 8.07
N VAL A 84 -4.73 1.97 6.91
CA VAL A 84 -6.19 1.95 6.72
C VAL A 84 -6.76 0.54 6.91
N MET A 85 -6.12 -0.48 6.33
CA MET A 85 -6.54 -1.88 6.48
C MET A 85 -6.41 -2.35 7.93
N GLN A 86 -5.30 -2.01 8.60
CA GLN A 86 -5.08 -2.40 9.99
C GLN A 86 -6.12 -1.76 10.93
N SER A 87 -6.41 -0.46 10.75
CA SER A 87 -7.46 0.22 11.49
C SER A 87 -8.84 -0.38 11.21
N PHE A 88 -9.14 -0.71 9.95
CA PHE A 88 -10.42 -1.34 9.58
C PHE A 88 -10.64 -2.69 10.27
N VAL A 89 -9.61 -3.53 10.30
CA VAL A 89 -9.65 -4.81 11.02
C VAL A 89 -9.79 -4.58 12.52
N ALA A 90 -9.05 -3.62 13.08
CA ALA A 90 -9.12 -3.31 14.51
C ALA A 90 -10.54 -2.90 14.93
N ASP A 91 -11.24 -2.05 14.17
CA ASP A 91 -12.60 -1.62 14.50
C ASP A 91 -13.64 -2.74 14.43
N LEU A 92 -13.45 -3.71 13.53
CA LEU A 92 -14.35 -4.85 13.39
C LEU A 92 -14.11 -5.93 14.44
N THR A 93 -13.05 -5.83 15.23
CA THR A 93 -12.62 -6.87 16.16
C THR A 93 -12.68 -6.40 17.59
N THR A 94 -13.05 -7.30 18.50
CA THR A 94 -12.97 -7.06 19.94
C THR A 94 -11.57 -7.40 20.46
N SER A 95 -11.13 -6.74 21.54
CA SER A 95 -9.78 -6.91 22.12
C SER A 95 -9.42 -8.37 22.43
N SER A 96 -10.41 -9.22 22.69
CA SER A 96 -10.22 -10.66 22.94
C SER A 96 -9.84 -11.47 21.68
N ASN A 97 -10.26 -11.05 20.48
CA ASN A 97 -10.10 -11.82 19.24
C ASN A 97 -9.23 -11.13 18.19
N CYS A 98 -8.66 -9.98 18.53
CA CYS A 98 -7.86 -9.13 17.65
C CYS A 98 -6.69 -9.88 17.00
N GLY A 99 -5.93 -10.68 17.78
CA GLY A 99 -4.81 -11.47 17.25
C GLY A 99 -5.22 -12.53 16.23
N SER A 100 -6.34 -13.23 16.44
CA SER A 100 -6.86 -14.21 15.49
C SER A 100 -7.35 -13.56 14.19
N ALA A 101 -7.99 -12.40 14.30
CA ALA A 101 -8.47 -11.66 13.15
C ALA A 101 -7.31 -11.12 12.28
N PHE A 102 -6.29 -10.53 12.91
CA PHE A 102 -5.07 -10.13 12.20
C PHE A 102 -4.37 -11.32 11.54
N GLY A 103 -4.32 -12.47 12.21
CA GLY A 103 -3.79 -13.71 11.63
C GLY A 103 -4.54 -14.15 10.38
N LYS A 104 -5.89 -14.13 10.39
CA LYS A 104 -6.71 -14.47 9.22
C LYS A 104 -6.48 -13.51 8.05
N VAL A 105 -6.41 -12.21 8.33
CA VAL A 105 -6.14 -11.18 7.31
C VAL A 105 -4.74 -11.35 6.73
N ALA A 106 -3.73 -11.62 7.55
CA ALA A 106 -2.37 -11.89 7.10
C ALA A 106 -2.29 -13.17 6.25
N CYS A 107 -2.96 -14.26 6.65
CA CYS A 107 -3.07 -15.46 5.83
C CYS A 107 -3.71 -15.17 4.47
N ALA A 108 -4.83 -14.44 4.43
CA ALA A 108 -5.50 -14.07 3.19
C ALA A 108 -4.58 -13.21 2.29
N ALA A 109 -3.84 -12.26 2.87
CA ALA A 109 -2.88 -11.43 2.14
C ALA A 109 -1.74 -12.27 1.53
N ASN A 110 -1.17 -13.19 2.30
CA ASN A 110 -0.09 -14.08 1.84
C ASN A 110 -0.57 -15.02 0.72
N VAL A 111 -1.76 -15.61 0.87
CA VAL A 111 -2.37 -16.44 -0.18
C VAL A 111 -2.59 -15.63 -1.45
N GLY A 112 -3.11 -14.40 -1.33
CA GLY A 112 -3.27 -13.49 -2.46
C GLY A 112 -1.94 -13.18 -3.16
N GLN A 113 -0.86 -12.95 -2.39
CA GLN A 113 0.47 -12.69 -2.94
C GLN A 113 1.03 -13.90 -3.69
N VAL A 114 0.86 -15.10 -3.16
CA VAL A 114 1.28 -16.35 -3.84
C VAL A 114 0.50 -16.53 -5.14
N LEU A 115 -0.84 -16.41 -5.11
CA LEU A 115 -1.67 -16.52 -6.31
C LEU A 115 -1.31 -15.48 -7.36
N ALA A 116 -1.07 -14.24 -6.94
CA ALA A 116 -0.63 -13.17 -7.84
C ALA A 116 0.72 -13.52 -8.49
N CYS A 117 1.69 -14.02 -7.71
CA CYS A 117 2.99 -14.43 -8.23
C CYS A 117 2.85 -15.58 -9.25
N LEU A 118 2.03 -16.58 -8.94
CA LEU A 118 1.77 -17.73 -9.83
C LEU A 118 1.09 -17.33 -11.15
N MET A 119 0.24 -16.30 -11.14
CA MET A 119 -0.41 -15.79 -12.35
C MET A 119 0.50 -14.84 -13.14
N VAL A 120 1.19 -13.91 -12.47
CA VAL A 120 2.00 -12.86 -13.11
C VAL A 120 3.28 -13.42 -13.73
N THR A 121 3.92 -14.40 -13.09
CA THR A 121 5.19 -14.99 -13.55
C THR A 121 5.11 -15.59 -14.96
N PRO A 122 4.20 -16.55 -15.26
CA PRO A 122 4.10 -17.14 -16.60
C PRO A 122 3.58 -16.15 -17.65
N ILE A 123 2.71 -15.21 -17.25
CA ILE A 123 2.21 -14.16 -18.16
C ILE A 123 3.34 -13.19 -18.50
N SER A 124 4.29 -12.93 -17.58
CA SER A 124 5.41 -12.03 -17.84
C SER A 124 6.46 -12.62 -18.78
N GLU A 125 6.63 -13.95 -18.80
CA GLU A 125 7.58 -14.64 -19.67
C GLU A 125 7.02 -14.93 -21.08
N SER A 126 5.69 -15.00 -21.22
CA SER A 126 5.05 -15.24 -22.51
C SER A 126 4.92 -13.96 -23.34
N VAL A 127 5.25 -14.05 -24.63
CA VAL A 127 4.95 -13.01 -25.62
C VAL A 127 3.63 -13.37 -26.28
N VAL A 128 2.54 -12.77 -25.80
CA VAL A 128 1.20 -12.99 -26.36
C VAL A 128 0.96 -11.93 -27.45
N HIS A 129 0.78 -12.37 -28.70
CA HIS A 129 0.41 -11.52 -29.84
C HIS A 129 1.31 -10.30 -30.09
N GLY A 130 2.63 -10.42 -29.87
CA GLY A 130 3.59 -9.32 -30.12
C GLY A 130 3.60 -8.22 -29.06
N VAL A 131 2.78 -8.34 -28.01
CA VAL A 131 2.80 -7.47 -26.83
C VAL A 131 3.55 -8.18 -25.71
N ARG A 132 4.49 -7.45 -25.10
CA ARG A 132 5.34 -7.97 -24.02
C ARG A 132 4.50 -8.29 -22.78
N GLY A 133 4.62 -9.53 -22.29
CA GLY A 133 3.83 -10.08 -21.19
C GLY A 133 3.77 -9.22 -19.92
N TRP A 134 4.87 -8.55 -19.55
CA TRP A 134 4.91 -7.67 -18.39
C TRP A 134 3.94 -6.48 -18.46
N ARG A 135 3.63 -5.96 -19.65
CA ARG A 135 2.64 -4.87 -19.81
C ARG A 135 1.22 -5.39 -19.59
N LEU A 136 0.94 -6.58 -20.10
CA LEU A 136 -0.35 -7.26 -19.89
C LEU A 136 -0.54 -7.59 -18.41
N SER A 137 0.48 -8.07 -17.72
CA SER A 137 0.43 -8.30 -16.28
C SER A 137 0.15 -7.03 -15.49
N LEU A 138 0.83 -5.92 -15.79
CA LEU A 138 0.58 -4.63 -15.12
C LEU A 138 -0.82 -4.08 -15.42
N ALA A 139 -1.27 -4.16 -16.67
CA ALA A 139 -2.62 -3.74 -17.04
C ALA A 139 -3.69 -4.59 -16.33
N PHE A 140 -3.51 -5.91 -16.27
CA PHE A 140 -4.41 -6.81 -15.55
C PHE A 140 -4.49 -6.48 -14.06
N VAL A 141 -3.34 -6.27 -13.41
CA VAL A 141 -3.28 -5.88 -12.00
C VAL A 141 -3.99 -4.53 -11.77
N GLY A 142 -3.78 -3.57 -12.66
CA GLY A 142 -4.44 -2.27 -12.60
C GLY A 142 -5.96 -2.36 -12.75
N VAL A 143 -6.45 -3.15 -13.71
CA VAL A 143 -7.89 -3.39 -13.90
C VAL A 143 -8.50 -4.11 -12.70
N LEU A 144 -7.83 -5.15 -12.19
CA LEU A 144 -8.27 -5.89 -11.00
C LEU A 144 -8.35 -4.96 -9.78
N SER A 145 -7.41 -4.02 -9.64
CA SER A 145 -7.46 -3.00 -8.59
C SER A 145 -8.69 -2.11 -8.70
N LEU A 146 -8.98 -1.59 -9.89
CA LEU A 146 -10.15 -0.76 -10.13
C LEU A 146 -11.45 -1.54 -9.87
N PHE A 147 -11.49 -2.82 -10.24
CA PHE A 147 -12.61 -3.70 -9.91
C PHE A 147 -12.78 -3.84 -8.39
N CYS A 148 -11.70 -4.04 -7.64
CA CYS A 148 -11.74 -4.07 -6.17
C CYS A 148 -12.25 -2.74 -5.58
N VAL A 149 -11.87 -1.58 -6.15
CA VAL A 149 -12.39 -0.26 -5.72
C VAL A 149 -13.90 -0.19 -5.92
N LEU A 150 -14.40 -0.62 -7.08
CA LEU A 150 -15.83 -0.65 -7.36
C LEU A 150 -16.56 -1.60 -6.41
N PHE A 151 -15.99 -2.78 -6.16
CA PHE A 151 -16.54 -3.74 -5.21
C PHE A 151 -16.63 -3.16 -3.80
N VAL A 152 -15.54 -2.56 -3.29
CA VAL A 152 -15.53 -1.89 -1.97
C VAL A 152 -16.55 -0.76 -1.91
N ARG A 153 -16.72 0.00 -3.00
CA ARG A 153 -17.71 1.09 -3.06
C ARG A 153 -19.14 0.59 -2.82
N VAL A 154 -19.48 -0.57 -3.37
CA VAL A 154 -20.82 -1.19 -3.28
C VAL A 154 -20.98 -2.00 -2.00
N ALA A 155 -19.98 -2.79 -1.61
CA ALA A 155 -20.05 -3.72 -0.50
C ALA A 155 -19.91 -3.04 0.88
N VAL A 156 -19.04 -2.04 1.00
CA VAL A 156 -18.79 -1.36 2.29
C VAL A 156 -19.71 -0.16 2.44
N HIS A 157 -20.70 -0.24 3.32
CA HIS A 157 -21.49 0.91 3.74
C HIS A 157 -20.89 1.45 5.04
N GLU A 158 -20.09 2.51 4.93
CA GLU A 158 -19.63 3.28 6.09
C GLU A 158 -20.58 4.47 6.30
N GLU A 159 -20.98 4.68 7.55
CA GLU A 159 -21.63 5.91 7.97
C GLU A 159 -20.64 7.08 7.78
N PRO A 160 -21.06 8.26 7.29
CA PRO A 160 -20.16 9.38 7.06
C PRO A 160 -19.54 9.82 8.38
N THR A 161 -18.29 9.42 8.61
CA THR A 161 -17.51 9.83 9.78
C THR A 161 -17.18 11.31 9.68
N VAL A 162 -17.58 12.09 10.68
CA VAL A 162 -17.25 13.51 10.76
C VAL A 162 -15.74 13.64 10.97
N TRP A 163 -15.03 14.16 9.97
CA TRP A 163 -13.60 14.47 10.08
C TRP A 163 -13.38 15.41 11.25
N LYS A 164 -12.65 14.95 12.27
CA LYS A 164 -12.26 15.78 13.42
C LYS A 164 -10.76 16.04 13.29
N PRO A 165 -10.33 17.22 12.83
CA PRO A 165 -8.91 17.53 12.74
C PRO A 165 -8.27 17.43 14.12
N ARG A 166 -7.61 16.30 14.41
CA ARG A 166 -6.66 16.23 15.51
C ARG A 166 -5.45 17.04 15.07
N ARG A 167 -5.01 17.97 15.93
CA ARG A 167 -3.86 18.83 15.62
C ARG A 167 -2.65 17.95 15.25
N PHE A 168 -2.11 18.18 14.05
CA PHE A 168 -0.83 17.65 13.58
C PHE A 168 0.20 17.62 14.72
N GLY A 169 0.63 16.42 15.08
CA GLY A 169 1.35 16.19 16.34
C GLY A 169 2.55 15.27 16.24
N ILE A 170 3.16 15.09 15.06
CA ILE A 170 4.34 14.22 14.87
C ILE A 170 5.46 14.56 15.88
N LEU A 171 5.73 15.85 16.08
CA LEU A 171 6.71 16.33 17.07
C LEU A 171 6.28 16.04 18.52
N ARG A 172 4.98 15.98 18.79
CA ARG A 172 4.42 15.66 20.10
C ARG A 172 4.54 14.17 20.38
N GLU A 173 4.25 13.32 19.40
CA GLU A 173 4.44 11.85 19.49
C GLU A 173 5.90 11.47 19.64
N ILE A 174 6.80 12.08 18.85
CA ILE A 174 8.26 11.88 19.02
C ILE A 174 8.70 12.31 20.42
N ARG A 175 8.21 13.46 20.92
CA ARG A 175 8.50 13.90 22.28
C ARG A 175 7.95 12.93 23.33
N THR A 176 6.77 12.38 23.13
CA THR A 176 6.16 11.39 24.04
C THR A 176 6.90 10.05 24.00
N MET A 177 7.36 9.59 22.84
CA MET A 177 8.21 8.40 22.71
C MET A 177 9.57 8.58 23.37
N VAL A 178 10.20 9.74 23.18
CA VAL A 178 11.45 10.09 23.89
C VAL A 178 11.22 10.18 25.40
N GLN A 179 10.02 10.59 25.86
CA GLN A 179 9.65 10.51 27.27
C GLN A 179 9.43 9.07 27.75
N PHE A 180 8.82 8.19 26.94
CA PHE A 180 8.64 6.77 27.28
C PHE A 180 9.99 6.04 27.40
N MET A 181 10.95 6.34 26.54
CA MET A 181 12.32 5.83 26.65
C MET A 181 13.05 6.29 27.92
N LYS A 182 12.56 7.34 28.59
CA LYS A 182 13.13 7.83 29.85
C LYS A 182 12.46 7.22 31.08
N ILE A 183 11.41 6.39 30.93
CA ILE A 183 10.74 5.79 32.08
C ILE A 183 11.54 4.56 32.56
N PRO A 184 12.00 4.55 33.82
CA PRO A 184 12.89 3.51 34.36
C PRO A 184 12.13 2.24 34.78
N THR A 185 11.10 1.81 34.04
CA THR A 185 10.29 0.62 34.38
C THR A 185 11.00 -0.70 34.08
N PHE A 186 12.22 -0.67 33.54
CA PHE A 186 13.10 -1.83 33.35
C PHE A 186 14.09 -2.05 34.51
N ARG A 187 13.84 -1.51 35.71
CA ARG A 187 14.51 -2.01 36.91
C ARG A 187 13.85 -3.32 37.31
N ALA A 188 14.39 -4.42 36.78
CA ALA A 188 14.16 -5.75 37.31
C ALA A 188 14.31 -5.70 38.84
N ARG A 189 13.28 -6.16 39.54
CA ARG A 189 13.38 -6.54 40.95
C ARG A 189 14.23 -7.80 40.96
N ASP A 190 15.50 -7.65 41.33
CA ASP A 190 16.29 -8.72 41.95
C ASP A 190 15.87 -8.86 43.42
#